data_AF-A0A4Y4KIB3-F1
#
_entry.id   AF-A0A4Y4KIB3-F1
#
_cell.length_a   1.000
_cell.length_b   1.000
_cell.length_c   1.000
_cell.angle_alpha   90.00
_cell.angle_beta   90.00
_cell.angle_gamma   90.00
#
_symmetry.space_group_name_H-M   'P 1'
#
loop_
_entity.id
_entity.type
_entity.pdbx_description
1 polymer ?
#
loop_
_entity_poly.entity_id
_entity_poly.type
_entity_poly.pdbx_seq_one_letter_code
_entity_poly.pdbx_strand_id
1 'polypeptide(L)'
;MRGKGKATDTADSRYPRRVLTWLIVAVALLAGLMATTSSAMATDLPYGPYTCAAGYTWRDAYAGDQVCVTPAIRTQTATENSLGPLRREPNGGIYGPDTCRPGFVWRATRPSDHVCVPPDSRDQASSDNANAVLRLADPGATPRGGVSVTTELSPTGGGLFATGSGLTPYGMVRFYSAGTSGPVSLGRLTADATGTLQGWQKVAALHCGSGPYPATIVVLDQGTGLVTTAGTTDAFHPCY
;
A
#
# COMPACT_ATOMS: atom_id res chain seq x y z
N MET A 1 47.90 76.33 28.79
CA MET A 1 46.46 76.27 29.09
C MET A 1 46.14 74.92 29.69
N ARG A 2 45.41 74.94 30.83
CA ARG A 2 44.56 73.92 31.51
C ARG A 2 44.63 72.49 30.98
N GLY A 3 44.78 71.43 31.78
CA GLY A 3 44.80 71.21 33.24
C GLY A 3 44.84 69.67 33.44
N LYS A 4 45.87 69.13 34.08
CA LYS A 4 45.93 68.61 35.47
C LYS A 4 44.87 67.56 35.85
N GLY A 5 45.35 66.38 36.27
CA GLY A 5 44.68 65.45 37.18
C GLY A 5 45.22 64.01 37.05
N LYS A 6 46.37 63.70 37.69
CA LYS A 6 46.56 62.88 38.93
C LYS A 6 46.29 61.38 38.73
N ALA A 7 47.32 60.52 38.70
CA ALA A 7 48.13 59.96 39.81
C ALA A 7 47.43 58.78 40.51
N THR A 8 47.94 57.55 40.27
CA THR A 8 48.66 56.65 41.23
C THR A 8 47.68 55.96 42.20
N ASP A 9 47.57 54.64 42.23
CA ASP A 9 48.44 53.59 42.83
C ASP A 9 47.56 52.31 42.76
N THR A 10 47.94 51.03 42.87
CA THR A 10 49.07 50.36 43.53
C THR A 10 49.10 48.91 43.01
N ALA A 11 50.25 48.25 43.17
CA ALA A 11 50.46 46.80 43.19
C ALA A 11 49.44 46.05 44.12
N ASP A 12 49.28 44.74 44.18
CA ASP A 12 50.22 43.63 44.05
C ASP A 12 49.41 42.31 44.19
N SER A 13 50.08 41.18 43.91
CA SER A 13 49.89 39.90 44.59
C SER A 13 48.76 38.93 44.17
N ARG A 14 49.17 37.98 43.33
CA ARG A 14 49.25 36.52 43.59
C ARG A 14 48.03 35.73 44.12
N TYR A 15 47.77 34.67 43.35
CA TYR A 15 47.45 33.29 43.78
C TYR A 15 45.97 32.91 44.00
N PRO A 16 45.61 31.60 43.93
CA PRO A 16 44.77 31.08 42.85
C PRO A 16 43.59 30.24 43.39
N ARG A 17 42.88 29.60 42.45
CA ARG A 17 42.19 28.31 42.62
C ARG A 17 41.09 28.21 43.70
N ARG A 18 39.88 28.15 43.14
CA ARG A 18 38.77 27.22 43.42
C ARG A 18 37.78 27.61 44.52
N VAL A 19 36.53 27.40 44.11
CA VAL A 19 35.34 26.97 44.87
C VAL A 19 34.27 28.06 45.13
N LEU A 20 33.05 27.67 44.73
CA LEU A 20 31.73 28.00 45.28
C LEU A 20 30.84 29.07 44.59
N THR A 21 29.86 28.51 43.86
CA THR A 21 28.40 28.77 43.91
C THR A 21 27.80 30.14 43.52
N TRP A 22 27.14 30.09 42.35
CA TRP A 22 25.72 30.37 42.04
C TRP A 22 25.05 31.73 42.37
N LEU A 23 24.21 32.14 41.38
CA LEU A 23 23.10 33.13 41.35
C LEU A 23 23.49 34.54 40.80
N ILE A 24 22.86 35.17 39.79
CA ILE A 24 21.46 35.19 39.33
C ILE A 24 21.34 35.82 37.91
N VAL A 25 20.56 35.16 37.04
CA VAL A 25 19.48 35.68 36.14
C VAL A 25 19.78 36.56 34.90
N ALA A 26 19.13 36.13 33.81
CA ALA A 26 18.65 36.85 32.62
C ALA A 26 19.60 37.06 31.43
N VAL A 27 19.65 36.06 30.54
CA VAL A 27 19.59 36.33 29.09
C VAL A 27 18.59 35.36 28.47
N ALA A 28 17.34 35.79 28.41
CA ALA A 28 16.37 35.24 27.46
C ALA A 28 16.62 35.90 26.11
N LEU A 29 16.90 35.10 25.08
CA LEU A 29 16.55 35.31 23.65
C LEU A 29 17.46 34.43 22.77
N LEU A 30 16.97 33.26 22.41
CA LEU A 30 16.95 32.77 21.02
C LEU A 30 16.17 31.46 20.99
N ALA A 31 15.01 31.54 20.34
CA ALA A 31 14.02 30.49 20.19
C ALA A 31 14.63 29.25 19.51
N GLY A 32 14.82 28.19 20.29
CA GLY A 32 14.99 26.85 19.76
C GLY A 32 13.64 26.33 19.29
N LEU A 33 13.20 26.76 18.11
CA LEU A 33 12.07 26.15 17.41
C LEU A 33 12.58 24.82 16.82
N MET A 34 12.67 23.79 17.65
CA MET A 34 12.83 22.43 17.13
C MET A 34 11.53 22.08 16.43
N ALA A 35 11.52 22.24 15.11
CA ALA A 35 10.52 21.62 14.26
C ALA A 35 10.61 20.11 14.48
N THR A 36 9.76 19.57 15.35
CA THR A 36 9.48 18.15 15.37
C THR A 36 8.83 17.84 14.03
N THR A 37 9.62 17.37 13.07
CA THR A 37 9.09 16.72 11.89
C THR A 37 8.35 15.50 12.40
N SER A 38 7.02 15.62 12.51
CA SER A 38 6.15 14.47 12.71
C SER A 38 6.30 13.62 11.47
N SER A 39 7.22 12.65 11.51
CA SER A 39 7.12 11.49 10.63
C SER A 39 5.72 10.94 10.89
N ALA A 40 4.87 10.91 9.87
CA ALA A 40 3.61 10.20 9.94
C ALA A 40 3.96 8.77 10.34
N MET A 41 3.74 8.43 11.62
CA MET A 41 3.82 7.06 12.07
C MET A 41 2.79 6.33 11.23
N ALA A 42 3.25 5.43 10.34
CA ALA A 42 2.38 4.39 9.83
C ALA A 42 1.75 3.78 11.08
N THR A 43 0.45 3.96 11.26
CA THR A 43 -0.25 3.26 12.33
C THR A 43 0.07 1.81 12.14
N ASP A 44 0.77 1.22 13.11
CA ASP A 44 1.09 -0.20 13.12
C ASP A 44 -0.25 -0.93 13.20
N LEU A 45 -0.81 -1.24 12.03
CA LEU A 45 -2.08 -1.91 11.95
C LEU A 45 -1.88 -3.30 12.57
N PRO A 46 -2.87 -3.86 13.29
CA PRO A 46 -2.69 -5.06 14.11
C PRO A 46 -2.05 -6.27 13.40
N TYR A 47 -2.10 -6.30 12.06
CA TYR A 47 -1.55 -7.38 11.22
C TYR A 47 -0.60 -6.85 10.12
N GLY A 48 -0.01 -5.67 10.31
CA GLY A 48 0.89 -5.03 9.35
C GLY A 48 0.16 -4.38 8.14
N PRO A 49 0.87 -4.03 7.07
CA PRO A 49 0.31 -3.27 5.94
C PRO A 49 -0.73 -4.05 5.10
N TYR A 50 -0.94 -5.34 5.37
CA TYR A 50 -1.98 -6.20 4.79
C TYR A 50 -3.29 -6.20 5.56
N THR A 51 -3.46 -5.26 6.49
CA THR A 51 -4.63 -5.25 7.35
C THR A 51 -5.86 -4.76 6.60
N CYS A 52 -6.97 -5.47 6.80
CA CYS A 52 -8.26 -5.07 6.27
C CYS A 52 -8.76 -3.76 6.88
N ALA A 53 -9.49 -2.97 6.09
CA ALA A 53 -10.21 -1.82 6.60
C ALA A 53 -11.21 -2.24 7.69
N ALA A 54 -11.60 -1.29 8.55
CA ALA A 54 -12.57 -1.55 9.61
C ALA A 54 -13.86 -2.18 9.05
N GLY A 55 -14.36 -3.22 9.71
CA GLY A 55 -15.53 -4.00 9.27
C GLY A 55 -15.21 -5.15 8.30
N TYR A 56 -13.96 -5.29 7.87
CA TYR A 56 -13.50 -6.39 7.02
C TYR A 56 -12.51 -7.30 7.73
N THR A 57 -12.37 -8.52 7.23
CA THR A 57 -11.45 -9.56 7.70
C THR A 57 -10.94 -10.35 6.49
N TRP A 58 -9.77 -11.01 6.61
CA TRP A 58 -9.25 -11.85 5.52
C TRP A 58 -10.24 -12.98 5.20
N ARG A 59 -10.41 -13.24 3.91
CA ARG A 59 -11.35 -14.25 3.38
C ARG A 59 -10.93 -15.66 3.76
N ASP A 60 -9.64 -15.94 3.88
CA ASP A 60 -9.07 -17.24 4.27
C ASP A 60 -9.60 -18.42 3.41
N ALA A 61 -9.80 -18.21 2.10
CA ALA A 61 -10.16 -19.31 1.21
C ALA A 61 -9.08 -20.39 1.13
N TYR A 62 -7.83 -19.99 1.32
CA TYR A 62 -6.66 -20.84 1.36
C TYR A 62 -5.58 -20.20 2.23
N ALA A 63 -4.53 -20.95 2.57
CA ALA A 63 -3.38 -20.41 3.29
C ALA A 63 -2.72 -19.27 2.49
N GLY A 64 -2.73 -18.06 3.05
CA GLY A 64 -2.21 -16.84 2.42
C GLY A 64 -3.23 -16.03 1.61
N ASP A 65 -4.53 -16.37 1.65
CA ASP A 65 -5.58 -15.56 1.04
C ASP A 65 -5.88 -14.30 1.87
N GLN A 66 -5.32 -13.17 1.45
CA GLN A 66 -5.43 -11.89 2.16
C GLN A 66 -6.51 -10.96 1.58
N VAL A 67 -7.37 -11.47 0.70
CA VAL A 67 -8.50 -10.67 0.18
C VAL A 67 -9.44 -10.34 1.34
N CYS A 68 -9.71 -9.05 1.54
CA CYS A 68 -10.58 -8.58 2.60
C CYS A 68 -12.06 -8.70 2.22
N VAL A 69 -12.85 -9.28 3.12
CA VAL A 69 -14.30 -9.52 2.97
C VAL A 69 -15.02 -9.28 4.30
N THR A 70 -16.35 -9.32 4.30
CA THR A 70 -17.11 -9.20 5.56
C THR A 70 -16.96 -10.50 6.40
N PRO A 71 -17.16 -10.44 7.73
CA PRO A 71 -17.12 -11.63 8.57
C PRO A 71 -18.11 -12.74 8.15
N ALA A 72 -19.25 -12.37 7.57
CA ALA A 72 -20.23 -13.32 7.04
C ALA A 72 -19.64 -14.11 5.85
N ILE A 73 -18.99 -13.43 4.90
CA ILE A 73 -18.35 -14.07 3.75
C ILE A 73 -17.16 -14.94 4.17
N ARG A 74 -16.37 -14.53 5.17
CA ARG A 74 -15.31 -15.40 5.74
C ARG A 74 -15.89 -16.70 6.31
N THR A 75 -17.01 -16.60 7.05
CA THR A 75 -17.71 -17.78 7.62
C THR A 75 -18.26 -18.69 6.53
N GLN A 76 -18.86 -18.11 5.48
CA GLN A 76 -19.31 -18.84 4.29
C GLN A 76 -18.14 -19.56 3.62
N THR A 77 -17.02 -18.86 3.39
CA THR A 77 -15.81 -19.39 2.76
C THR A 77 -15.25 -20.59 3.54
N ALA A 78 -15.21 -20.51 4.87
CA ALA A 78 -14.78 -21.62 5.73
C ALA A 78 -15.73 -22.83 5.62
N THR A 79 -17.04 -22.59 5.56
CA THR A 79 -18.05 -23.65 5.35
C THR A 79 -17.92 -24.29 3.96
N GLU A 80 -17.61 -23.50 2.95
CA GLU A 80 -17.35 -24.00 1.61
C GLU A 80 -16.08 -24.83 1.53
N ASN A 81 -15.02 -24.42 2.24
CA ASN A 81 -13.79 -25.21 2.33
C ASN A 81 -14.03 -26.58 3.00
N SER A 82 -14.89 -26.66 4.02
CA SER A 82 -15.20 -27.93 4.69
C SER A 82 -16.11 -28.84 3.86
N LEU A 83 -17.07 -28.27 3.12
CA LEU A 83 -18.00 -29.02 2.28
C LEU A 83 -17.47 -29.34 0.88
N GLY A 84 -16.44 -28.62 0.42
CA GLY A 84 -15.85 -28.76 -0.90
C GLY A 84 -15.51 -30.21 -1.28
N PRO A 85 -14.81 -30.99 -0.42
CA PRO A 85 -14.51 -32.40 -0.69
C PRO A 85 -15.76 -33.26 -0.92
N LEU A 86 -16.86 -33.00 -0.22
CA LEU A 86 -18.12 -33.75 -0.37
C LEU A 86 -18.87 -33.41 -1.67
N ARG A 87 -18.53 -32.28 -2.30
CA ARG A 87 -19.13 -31.77 -3.55
C ARG A 87 -18.31 -32.12 -4.78
N ARG A 88 -17.20 -32.85 -4.63
CA ARG A 88 -16.40 -33.39 -5.72
C ARG A 88 -16.93 -34.73 -6.19
N GLU A 89 -16.74 -35.02 -7.46
CA GLU A 89 -16.99 -36.35 -8.01
C GLU A 89 -16.01 -37.34 -7.40
N PRO A 90 -16.46 -38.48 -6.81
CA PRO A 90 -15.58 -39.39 -6.07
C PRO A 90 -14.41 -39.95 -6.88
N ASN A 91 -14.57 -40.07 -8.20
CA ASN A 91 -13.56 -40.61 -9.11
C ASN A 91 -12.99 -39.54 -10.07
N GLY A 92 -13.21 -38.25 -9.77
CA GLY A 92 -12.95 -37.16 -10.71
C GLY A 92 -13.89 -37.21 -11.92
N GLY A 93 -13.54 -36.44 -12.95
CA GLY A 93 -14.34 -36.35 -14.18
C GLY A 93 -13.57 -35.70 -15.32
N ILE A 94 -14.29 -35.18 -16.32
CA ILE A 94 -13.72 -34.63 -17.55
C ILE A 94 -12.77 -33.43 -17.33
N TYR A 95 -12.83 -32.80 -16.15
CA TYR A 95 -11.98 -31.68 -15.75
C TYR A 95 -10.87 -32.10 -14.76
N GLY A 96 -10.61 -33.41 -14.62
CA GLY A 96 -9.60 -33.96 -13.73
C GLY A 96 -10.13 -34.36 -12.35
N PRO A 97 -9.23 -34.62 -11.38
CA PRO A 97 -9.58 -35.19 -10.08
C PRO A 97 -10.46 -34.28 -9.21
N ASP A 98 -10.38 -32.97 -9.43
CA ASP A 98 -11.16 -31.98 -8.67
C ASP A 98 -12.53 -31.68 -9.27
N THR A 99 -12.98 -32.45 -10.28
CA THR A 99 -14.27 -32.21 -10.94
C THR A 99 -15.41 -32.12 -9.93
N CYS A 100 -16.20 -31.05 -10.01
CA CYS A 100 -17.36 -30.86 -9.14
C CYS A 100 -18.57 -31.66 -9.61
N ARG A 101 -19.39 -32.08 -8.65
CA ARG A 101 -20.69 -32.72 -8.91
C ARG A 101 -21.65 -31.74 -9.62
N PRO A 102 -22.67 -32.25 -10.34
CA PRO A 102 -23.71 -31.41 -10.94
C PRO A 102 -24.30 -30.41 -9.93
N GLY A 103 -24.41 -29.14 -10.34
CA GLY A 103 -24.88 -28.04 -9.49
C GLY A 103 -23.78 -27.32 -8.70
N PHE A 104 -22.53 -27.78 -8.75
CA PHE A 104 -21.38 -27.11 -8.13
C PHE A 104 -20.33 -26.75 -9.17
N VAL A 105 -19.53 -25.73 -8.84
CA VAL A 105 -18.44 -25.21 -9.67
C VAL A 105 -17.21 -24.95 -8.81
N TRP A 106 -16.03 -24.84 -9.41
CA TRP A 106 -14.87 -24.34 -8.68
C TRP A 106 -15.10 -22.88 -8.28
N ARG A 107 -14.80 -22.56 -7.02
CA ARG A 107 -14.86 -21.20 -6.50
C ARG A 107 -13.88 -20.27 -7.23
N ALA A 108 -12.74 -20.80 -7.65
CA ALA A 108 -11.79 -20.13 -8.53
C ALA A 108 -11.32 -18.75 -8.02
N THR A 109 -11.06 -18.62 -6.72
CA THR A 109 -10.48 -17.37 -6.14
C THR A 109 -9.05 -17.12 -6.59
N ARG A 110 -8.40 -18.17 -7.09
CA ARG A 110 -7.15 -18.17 -7.86
C ARG A 110 -7.17 -19.40 -8.78
N PRO A 111 -6.25 -19.51 -9.76
CA PRO A 111 -6.23 -20.66 -10.69
C PRO A 111 -6.17 -22.04 -10.03
N SER A 112 -5.59 -22.18 -8.84
CA SER A 112 -5.51 -23.46 -8.12
C SER A 112 -6.61 -23.68 -7.07
N ASP A 113 -7.58 -22.77 -6.95
CA ASP A 113 -8.70 -22.91 -6.01
C ASP A 113 -9.85 -23.71 -6.62
N HIS A 114 -9.74 -25.04 -6.53
CA HIS A 114 -10.75 -25.98 -7.01
C HIS A 114 -11.74 -26.43 -5.92
N VAL A 115 -12.00 -25.60 -4.90
CA VAL A 115 -13.05 -25.90 -3.91
C VAL A 115 -14.42 -25.85 -4.61
N CYS A 116 -15.19 -26.93 -4.49
CA CYS A 116 -16.51 -27.03 -5.13
C CYS A 116 -17.58 -26.31 -4.31
N VAL A 117 -18.19 -25.28 -4.91
CA VAL A 117 -19.13 -24.35 -4.28
C VAL A 117 -20.35 -24.12 -5.17
N PRO A 118 -21.46 -23.58 -4.63
CA PRO A 118 -22.56 -23.09 -5.46
C PRO A 118 -22.09 -22.04 -6.48
N PRO A 119 -22.72 -21.93 -7.67
CA PRO A 119 -22.34 -20.94 -8.68
C PRO A 119 -22.25 -19.50 -8.16
N ASP A 120 -23.23 -19.08 -7.34
CA ASP A 120 -23.25 -17.73 -6.76
C ASP A 120 -22.01 -17.44 -5.89
N SER A 121 -21.45 -18.44 -5.23
CA SER A 121 -20.23 -18.30 -4.42
C SER A 121 -18.99 -18.03 -5.27
N ARG A 122 -18.91 -18.60 -6.49
CA ARG A 122 -17.83 -18.30 -7.44
C ARG A 122 -17.95 -16.84 -7.92
N ASP A 123 -19.15 -16.40 -8.19
CA ASP A 123 -19.40 -15.04 -8.67
C ASP A 123 -19.12 -14.02 -7.54
N GLN A 124 -19.48 -14.35 -6.29
CA GLN A 124 -19.11 -13.59 -5.09
C GLN A 124 -17.58 -13.53 -4.91
N ALA A 125 -16.88 -14.66 -5.02
CA ALA A 125 -15.42 -14.71 -4.93
C ALA A 125 -14.72 -13.84 -5.98
N SER A 126 -15.21 -13.85 -7.22
CA SER A 126 -14.70 -12.98 -8.29
C SER A 126 -14.94 -11.49 -7.95
N SER A 127 -16.12 -11.16 -7.43
CA SER A 127 -16.43 -9.80 -6.95
C SER A 127 -15.52 -9.36 -5.79
N ASP A 128 -15.21 -10.27 -4.87
CA ASP A 128 -14.29 -9.99 -3.76
C ASP A 128 -12.89 -9.69 -4.25
N ASN A 129 -12.37 -10.48 -5.20
CA ASN A 129 -11.10 -10.21 -5.85
C ASN A 129 -11.11 -8.85 -6.56
N ALA A 130 -12.18 -8.54 -7.30
CA ALA A 130 -12.30 -7.28 -8.03
C ALA A 130 -12.32 -6.03 -7.13
N ASN A 131 -12.74 -6.18 -5.86
CA ASN A 131 -12.84 -5.10 -4.88
C ASN A 131 -11.74 -5.13 -3.80
N ALA A 132 -10.75 -6.02 -3.91
CA ALA A 132 -9.77 -6.24 -2.86
C ALA A 132 -9.04 -4.97 -2.42
N VAL A 133 -8.63 -4.12 -3.38
CA VAL A 133 -7.96 -2.83 -3.10
C VAL A 133 -8.79 -1.90 -2.21
N LEU A 134 -10.11 -1.88 -2.40
CA LEU A 134 -11.01 -0.94 -1.71
C LEU A 134 -11.29 -1.36 -0.27
N ARG A 135 -10.89 -2.57 0.12
CA ARG A 135 -11.18 -3.17 1.43
C ARG A 135 -9.93 -3.32 2.30
N LEU A 136 -8.79 -2.85 1.82
CA LEU A 136 -7.57 -2.70 2.59
C LEU A 136 -7.58 -1.37 3.37
N ALA A 137 -7.00 -1.38 4.56
CA ALA A 137 -6.85 -0.15 5.34
C ALA A 137 -5.85 0.81 4.68
N ASP A 138 -4.74 0.28 4.17
CA ASP A 138 -3.75 1.03 3.39
C ASP A 138 -3.22 0.18 2.22
N PRO A 139 -3.82 0.27 1.03
CA PRO A 139 -3.33 -0.48 -0.13
C PRO A 139 -1.93 -0.02 -0.60
N GLY A 140 -1.53 1.21 -0.29
CA GLY A 140 -0.22 1.76 -0.63
C GLY A 140 0.93 1.14 0.16
N ALA A 141 0.64 0.42 1.24
CA ALA A 141 1.63 -0.26 2.06
C ALA A 141 1.85 -1.73 1.67
N THR A 142 1.10 -2.26 0.68
CA THR A 142 1.25 -3.64 0.19
C THR A 142 2.63 -3.92 -0.44
N PRO A 143 3.13 -5.18 -0.52
CA PRO A 143 4.54 -5.37 -0.88
C PRO A 143 4.72 -5.03 -2.35
N ARG A 144 5.97 -4.83 -2.75
CA ARG A 144 6.27 -4.69 -4.17
C ARG A 144 5.95 -5.98 -4.92
N GLY A 145 5.17 -5.87 -5.99
CA GLY A 145 4.83 -6.98 -6.87
C GLY A 145 5.81 -7.13 -8.03
N GLY A 146 5.45 -7.98 -9.00
CA GLY A 146 6.21 -8.16 -10.25
C GLY A 146 5.97 -7.07 -11.30
N VAL A 147 5.11 -6.10 -11.03
CA VAL A 147 4.82 -4.96 -11.91
C VAL A 147 5.66 -3.75 -11.51
N SER A 148 6.22 -3.07 -12.51
CA SER A 148 6.93 -1.80 -12.37
C SER A 148 6.22 -0.72 -13.17
N VAL A 149 6.32 0.52 -12.68
CA VAL A 149 5.81 1.70 -13.37
C VAL A 149 6.91 2.69 -13.71
N THR A 150 6.66 3.49 -14.76
CA THR A 150 7.43 4.68 -15.09
C THR A 150 6.48 5.81 -15.47
N THR A 151 6.94 7.04 -15.36
CA THR A 151 6.19 8.22 -15.77
C THR A 151 6.96 9.10 -16.72
N GLU A 152 6.30 9.49 -17.80
CA GLU A 152 6.78 10.53 -18.72
C GLU A 152 6.14 11.85 -18.34
N LEU A 153 6.93 12.85 -17.97
CA LEU A 153 6.45 14.16 -17.57
C LEU A 153 6.27 15.09 -18.77
N SER A 154 5.30 15.99 -18.67
CA SER A 154 5.00 17.05 -19.63
C SER A 154 4.57 18.32 -18.88
N PRO A 155 4.59 19.51 -19.52
CA PRO A 155 4.14 20.75 -18.86
C PRO A 155 2.68 20.72 -18.37
N THR A 156 1.83 19.88 -18.97
CA THR A 156 0.40 19.79 -18.64
C THR A 156 0.02 18.54 -17.84
N GLY A 157 1.00 17.72 -17.43
CA GLY A 157 0.76 16.46 -16.72
C GLY A 157 1.79 15.39 -17.06
N GLY A 158 1.40 14.12 -17.11
CA GLY A 158 2.27 13.04 -17.54
C GLY A 158 1.55 11.79 -18.03
N GLY A 159 2.29 10.85 -18.60
CA GLY A 159 1.82 9.50 -18.93
C GLY A 159 2.32 8.50 -17.90
N LEU A 160 1.42 7.68 -17.35
CA LEU A 160 1.80 6.52 -16.53
C LEU A 160 1.90 5.29 -17.43
N PHE A 161 3.00 4.58 -17.33
CA PHE A 161 3.24 3.34 -18.06
C PHE A 161 3.59 2.21 -17.09
N ALA A 162 3.21 0.98 -17.43
CA ALA A 162 3.49 -0.20 -16.63
C ALA A 162 4.04 -1.35 -17.48
N THR A 163 4.86 -2.18 -16.86
CA THR A 163 5.35 -3.46 -17.40
C THR A 163 5.57 -4.43 -16.24
N GLY A 164 5.65 -5.73 -16.52
CA GLY A 164 5.98 -6.72 -15.49
C GLY A 164 5.29 -8.05 -15.68
N SER A 165 5.45 -8.93 -14.70
CA SER A 165 5.01 -10.33 -14.77
C SER A 165 4.47 -10.83 -13.42
N GLY A 166 4.05 -12.09 -13.38
CA GLY A 166 3.52 -12.72 -12.17
C GLY A 166 2.04 -12.40 -11.92
N LEU A 167 1.32 -12.08 -12.99
CA LEU A 167 -0.12 -11.78 -12.97
C LEU A 167 -0.90 -13.02 -13.43
N THR A 168 -2.21 -13.03 -13.17
CA THR A 168 -3.08 -14.07 -13.74
C THR A 168 -3.04 -14.04 -15.27
N PRO A 169 -2.80 -15.18 -15.96
CA PRO A 169 -2.89 -15.28 -17.41
C PRO A 169 -4.20 -14.74 -17.96
N TYR A 170 -4.15 -13.87 -18.96
CA TYR A 170 -5.32 -13.16 -19.52
C TYR A 170 -6.12 -12.32 -18.49
N GLY A 171 -5.58 -12.13 -17.29
CA GLY A 171 -6.23 -11.45 -16.19
C GLY A 171 -6.30 -9.95 -16.39
N MET A 172 -7.38 -9.34 -15.89
CA MET A 172 -7.49 -7.88 -15.82
C MET A 172 -6.64 -7.36 -14.66
N VAL A 173 -5.79 -6.39 -14.98
CA VAL A 173 -4.92 -5.71 -14.03
C VAL A 173 -5.41 -4.28 -13.87
N ARG A 174 -5.77 -3.87 -12.65
CA ARG A 174 -6.22 -2.51 -12.37
C ARG A 174 -5.16 -1.74 -11.61
N PHE A 175 -5.02 -0.47 -11.96
CA PHE A 175 -4.03 0.43 -11.38
C PHE A 175 -4.74 1.52 -10.60
N TYR A 176 -4.20 1.82 -9.42
CA TYR A 176 -4.68 2.86 -8.53
C TYR A 176 -3.51 3.70 -8.05
N SER A 177 -3.75 4.97 -7.73
CA SER A 177 -2.83 5.76 -6.90
C SER A 177 -3.32 5.73 -5.46
N ALA A 178 -2.45 5.41 -4.51
CA ALA A 178 -2.71 5.51 -3.09
C ALA A 178 -1.94 6.69 -2.48
N GLY A 179 -2.62 7.38 -1.56
CA GLY A 179 -2.11 8.45 -0.71
C GLY A 179 -2.97 8.53 0.56
N THR A 180 -3.06 9.70 1.19
CA THR A 180 -3.81 9.86 2.47
C THR A 180 -5.33 9.79 2.34
N SER A 181 -5.89 9.88 1.13
CA SER A 181 -7.33 9.91 0.85
C SER A 181 -7.90 8.59 0.30
N GLY A 182 -7.13 7.50 0.36
CA GLY A 182 -7.52 6.20 -0.19
C GLY A 182 -7.15 6.01 -1.67
N PRO A 183 -7.42 4.82 -2.25
CA PRO A 183 -7.03 4.48 -3.61
C PRO A 183 -7.90 5.16 -4.67
N VAL A 184 -7.30 5.90 -5.59
CA VAL A 184 -7.95 6.50 -6.76
C VAL A 184 -7.70 5.64 -7.99
N SER A 185 -8.75 5.25 -8.71
CA SER A 185 -8.63 4.44 -9.93
C SER A 185 -7.97 5.23 -11.05
N LEU A 186 -6.94 4.66 -11.69
CA LEU A 186 -6.22 5.28 -12.79
C LEU A 186 -6.57 4.66 -14.14
N GLY A 187 -6.36 3.35 -14.27
CA GLY A 187 -6.47 2.65 -15.54
C GLY A 187 -6.41 1.14 -15.37
N ARG A 188 -6.46 0.43 -16.49
CA ARG A 188 -6.39 -1.03 -16.52
C ARG A 188 -5.60 -1.52 -17.71
N LEU A 189 -4.97 -2.67 -17.55
CA LEU A 189 -4.35 -3.45 -18.62
C LEU A 189 -4.83 -4.91 -18.53
N THR A 190 -4.48 -5.71 -19.53
CA THR A 190 -4.73 -7.15 -19.54
C THR A 190 -3.40 -7.87 -19.73
N ALA A 191 -3.10 -8.81 -18.83
CA ALA A 191 -1.92 -9.65 -18.96
C ALA A 191 -2.05 -10.61 -20.15
N ASP A 192 -0.94 -11.02 -20.74
CA ASP A 192 -0.95 -12.03 -21.79
C ASP A 192 -1.15 -13.45 -21.23
N ALA A 193 -1.02 -14.45 -22.12
CA ALA A 193 -1.13 -15.87 -21.80
C ALA A 193 -0.14 -16.37 -20.73
N THR A 194 0.96 -15.64 -20.53
CA THR A 194 2.01 -15.99 -19.57
C THR A 194 1.89 -15.21 -18.25
N GLY A 195 0.88 -14.33 -18.13
CA GLY A 195 0.75 -13.47 -16.96
C GLY A 195 1.68 -12.26 -17.01
N THR A 196 1.98 -11.74 -18.21
CA THR A 196 2.93 -10.65 -18.43
C THR A 196 2.29 -9.43 -19.09
N LEU A 197 2.70 -8.23 -18.68
CA LEU A 197 2.47 -6.96 -19.37
C LEU A 197 3.68 -6.67 -20.27
N GLN A 198 3.59 -7.06 -21.53
CA GLN A 198 4.68 -6.95 -22.50
C GLN A 198 5.05 -5.49 -22.80
N GLY A 199 6.31 -5.13 -22.58
CA GLY A 199 6.82 -3.77 -22.77
C GLY A 199 6.15 -2.73 -21.87
N TRP A 200 6.54 -1.46 -22.04
CA TRP A 200 5.91 -0.33 -21.36
C TRP A 200 4.57 0.00 -22.01
N GLN A 201 3.48 -0.28 -21.32
CA GLN A 201 2.12 -0.03 -21.80
C GLN A 201 1.50 1.16 -21.06
N LYS A 202 0.83 2.04 -21.79
CA LYS A 202 0.17 3.22 -21.21
C LYS A 202 -1.01 2.79 -20.32
N VAL A 203 -0.97 3.16 -19.05
CA VAL A 203 -2.02 2.92 -18.07
C VAL A 203 -3.00 4.09 -18.03
N ALA A 204 -2.49 5.32 -17.91
CA ALA A 204 -3.30 6.52 -17.72
C ALA A 204 -2.56 7.79 -18.17
N ALA A 205 -3.33 8.83 -18.48
CA ALA A 205 -2.83 10.21 -18.48
C ALA A 205 -3.06 10.81 -17.09
N LEU A 206 -2.01 11.36 -16.50
CA LEU A 206 -2.01 11.98 -15.20
C LEU A 206 -2.02 13.50 -15.40
N HIS A 207 -2.91 14.21 -14.71
CA HIS A 207 -2.97 15.68 -14.77
C HIS A 207 -2.35 16.26 -13.50
N CYS A 208 -1.76 17.43 -13.63
CA CYS A 208 -1.15 18.12 -12.49
C CYS A 208 -2.21 18.44 -11.44
N GLY A 209 -1.90 18.20 -10.16
CA GLY A 209 -2.81 18.46 -9.04
C GLY A 209 -4.05 17.57 -8.99
N SER A 210 -4.19 16.57 -9.87
CA SER A 210 -5.40 15.74 -9.95
C SER A 210 -5.39 14.52 -9.00
N GLY A 211 -4.38 14.40 -8.13
CA GLY A 211 -4.20 13.22 -7.29
C GLY A 211 -3.27 13.46 -6.10
N PRO A 212 -3.14 12.46 -5.22
CA PRO A 212 -2.23 12.54 -4.08
C PRO A 212 -0.78 12.69 -4.56
N TYR A 213 0.04 13.37 -3.76
CA TYR A 213 1.45 13.58 -4.07
C TYR A 213 2.33 13.46 -2.80
N PRO A 214 3.45 12.70 -2.86
CA PRO A 214 3.77 11.69 -3.88
C PRO A 214 2.73 10.55 -3.85
N ALA A 215 2.49 9.90 -5.00
CA ALA A 215 1.53 8.80 -5.08
C ALA A 215 2.24 7.45 -5.18
N THR A 216 1.87 6.49 -4.33
CA THR A 216 2.23 5.08 -4.54
C THR A 216 1.30 4.48 -5.57
N ILE A 217 1.84 3.81 -6.58
CA ILE A 217 1.03 3.07 -7.55
C ILE A 217 0.76 1.67 -7.01
N VAL A 218 -0.52 1.37 -6.90
CA VAL A 218 -1.08 0.10 -6.46
C VAL A 218 -1.61 -0.67 -7.66
N VAL A 219 -1.36 -1.97 -7.67
CA VAL A 219 -1.74 -2.91 -8.71
C VAL A 219 -2.63 -3.97 -8.12
N LEU A 220 -3.78 -4.18 -8.75
CA LEU A 220 -4.71 -5.27 -8.46
C LEU A 220 -4.70 -6.26 -9.61
N ASP A 221 -4.31 -7.50 -9.34
CA ASP A 221 -4.62 -8.63 -10.20
C ASP A 221 -6.03 -9.15 -9.88
N GLN A 222 -7.02 -8.86 -10.73
CA GLN A 222 -8.39 -9.26 -10.46
C GLN A 222 -8.61 -10.78 -10.53
N GLY A 223 -7.70 -11.53 -11.16
CA GLY A 223 -7.81 -12.99 -11.21
C GLY A 223 -7.58 -13.66 -9.85
N THR A 224 -6.81 -13.02 -8.97
CA THR A 224 -6.46 -13.55 -7.64
C THR A 224 -6.90 -12.65 -6.48
N GLY A 225 -7.26 -11.40 -6.76
CA GLY A 225 -7.48 -10.38 -5.74
C GLY A 225 -6.18 -9.89 -5.08
N LEU A 226 -5.02 -10.27 -5.62
CA LEU A 226 -3.73 -9.87 -5.07
C LEU A 226 -3.49 -8.38 -5.31
N VAL A 227 -3.19 -7.67 -4.22
CA VAL A 227 -2.85 -6.25 -4.24
C VAL A 227 -1.38 -6.08 -3.92
N THR A 228 -0.67 -5.37 -4.79
CA THR A 228 0.76 -5.07 -4.65
C THR A 228 1.05 -3.62 -5.02
N THR A 229 2.25 -3.14 -4.68
CA THR A 229 2.76 -1.85 -5.15
C THR A 229 3.72 -2.03 -6.32
N ALA A 230 3.78 -1.03 -7.21
CA ALA A 230 4.64 -1.03 -8.40
C ALA A 230 5.69 0.10 -8.43
N GLY A 231 5.69 0.98 -7.42
CA GLY A 231 6.57 2.15 -7.32
C GLY A 231 5.80 3.40 -6.93
N THR A 232 6.47 4.56 -6.96
CA THR A 232 5.87 5.88 -6.72
C THR A 232 5.93 6.75 -7.97
N THR A 233 5.07 7.76 -8.04
CA THR A 233 5.12 8.78 -9.08
C THR A 233 4.89 10.18 -8.52
N ASP A 234 5.60 11.13 -9.13
CA ASP A 234 5.53 12.56 -8.86
C ASP A 234 4.68 13.31 -9.90
N ALA A 235 4.11 12.62 -10.89
CA ALA A 235 3.37 13.22 -12.00
C ALA A 235 2.07 13.95 -11.59
N PHE A 236 1.63 13.78 -10.33
CA PHE A 236 0.51 14.53 -9.76
C PHE A 236 0.92 15.88 -9.14
N HIS A 237 2.21 16.17 -8.99
CA HIS A 237 2.69 17.46 -8.51
C HIS A 237 2.19 18.60 -9.42
N PRO A 238 2.05 19.83 -8.92
CA PRO A 238 1.97 21.01 -9.78
C PRO A 238 3.08 20.96 -10.84
N CYS A 239 2.67 20.89 -12.11
CA CYS A 239 3.58 21.04 -13.24
C CYS A 239 3.89 22.53 -13.40
N TYR A 240 5.15 22.85 -13.66
CA TYR A 240 5.64 24.22 -13.82
C TYR A 240 5.18 24.86 -15.13
#